data_AF-A0A1Y0G750-F1
#
_entry.id   AF-A0A1Y0G750-F1
#
_cell.length_a   1.000
_cell.length_b   1.000
_cell.length_c   1.000
_cell.angle_alpha   90.00
_cell.angle_beta   90.00
_cell.angle_gamma   90.00
#
_symmetry.space_group_name_H-M   'P 1'
#
loop_
_entity.id
_entity.type
_entity.pdbx_description
1 polymer ?
#
loop_
_entity_poly.entity_id
_entity_poly.type
_entity_poly.pdbx_seq_one_letter_code
_entity_poly.pdbx_strand_id
1 'polypeptide(L)'
;MSEFFKGQADYFFFVYGLTFIILGTVCFIERKSDSGTFSLSFLGLFGFAYGLRAWLGMLELVIGDQYWSSISRLALMLLSFIFLLEFCRIGYAQIKGKKPAGRWIFIPPLLLVISGGVLYGYTGLEDSIRLGFGLGSTILAAIVLYLWGRKIDGVSVNVLFSASLGMACFGLTNLIVTPDSAIFAAQLPTETTFMAITGIPIEFFRAGFIAWIAGAILSYEIRKMEYPMPRQSLWLMNLGFTVLVVLLAAGFILTNYFDRFHQQNIRDHITVEVNTLAERMSSQIHAWGKQDDNSAVLSENIQAQNLGLNNIYAIFLVDAKGKILLTKDIRNIPEYLWSPHKNHIPALFDRALINGEKITFEKHAYVVGRKVINREGWSLIMLERETFTGVNRLFAIIMTLLICTLTLVLLVILQKNILTELKLRHDHQELRKLSEAFEKQSITDTLTGANNRLKFDIALQMEMKAAIRYQTPLALLMYDIDHFKKINDTYGHPTGDHVLKELTALVAGNIRASDLLARWGARNS
;
A
#
# COMPACT_ATOMS: atom_id res chain seq x y z
N MET A 1 11.64 -20.34 -14.70
CA MET A 1 11.00 -19.54 -13.63
C MET A 1 11.89 -18.37 -13.21
N SER A 2 13.18 -18.59 -12.91
CA SER A 2 14.12 -17.51 -12.53
C SER A 2 14.28 -16.39 -13.59
N GLU A 3 14.35 -16.73 -14.89
CA GLU A 3 14.41 -15.73 -15.97
C GLU A 3 13.18 -14.82 -16.03
N PHE A 4 11.99 -15.38 -15.78
CA PHE A 4 10.74 -14.61 -15.72
C PHE A 4 10.79 -13.58 -14.59
N PHE A 5 11.25 -13.98 -13.40
CA PHE A 5 11.36 -13.06 -12.27
C PHE A 5 12.44 -12.00 -12.48
N LYS A 6 13.59 -12.34 -13.12
CA LYS A 6 14.61 -11.36 -13.49
C LYS A 6 14.09 -10.33 -14.48
N GLY A 7 13.32 -10.74 -15.47
CA GLY A 7 12.72 -9.85 -16.47
C GLY A 7 11.58 -8.96 -15.96
N GLN A 8 11.14 -9.14 -14.72
CA GLN A 8 10.01 -8.42 -14.12
C GLN A 8 10.35 -7.82 -12.74
N ALA A 9 11.64 -7.73 -12.41
CA ALA A 9 12.10 -7.28 -11.10
C ALA A 9 11.58 -5.88 -10.75
N ASP A 10 11.55 -4.97 -11.73
CA ASP A 10 10.96 -3.63 -11.62
C ASP A 10 9.51 -3.67 -11.10
N TYR A 11 8.66 -4.50 -11.72
CA TYR A 11 7.27 -4.63 -11.35
C TYR A 11 7.09 -5.24 -9.94
N PHE A 12 7.97 -6.17 -9.55
CA PHE A 12 7.94 -6.72 -8.18
C PHE A 12 8.34 -5.67 -7.14
N PHE A 13 9.36 -4.84 -7.40
CA PHE A 13 9.69 -3.72 -6.51
C PHE A 13 8.56 -2.70 -6.42
N PHE A 14 7.81 -2.49 -7.51
CA PHE A 14 6.59 -1.67 -7.49
C PHE A 14 5.54 -2.22 -6.52
N VAL A 15 5.14 -3.50 -6.68
CA VAL A 15 4.14 -4.16 -5.83
C VAL A 15 4.62 -4.23 -4.37
N TYR A 16 5.90 -4.51 -4.18
CA TYR A 16 6.53 -4.55 -2.86
C TYR A 16 6.42 -3.21 -2.14
N GLY A 17 6.81 -2.11 -2.81
CA GLY A 17 6.69 -0.76 -2.27
C GLY A 17 5.24 -0.38 -1.98
N LEU A 18 4.31 -0.70 -2.89
CA LEU A 18 2.88 -0.41 -2.70
C LEU A 18 2.31 -1.10 -1.46
N THR A 19 2.72 -2.33 -1.19
CA THR A 19 2.26 -3.10 -0.02
C THR A 19 2.62 -2.41 1.30
N PHE A 20 3.80 -1.79 1.36
CA PHE A 20 4.23 -0.95 2.48
C PHE A 20 3.46 0.37 2.59
N ILE A 21 3.14 1.01 1.45
CA ILE A 21 2.27 2.20 1.45
C ILE A 21 0.89 1.84 2.00
N ILE A 22 0.33 0.68 1.62
CA ILE A 22 -0.95 0.18 2.15
C ILE A 22 -0.87 -0.02 3.67
N LEU A 23 0.19 -0.67 4.18
CA LEU A 23 0.42 -0.78 5.63
C LEU A 23 0.44 0.61 6.29
N GLY A 24 1.18 1.55 5.68
CA GLY A 24 1.24 2.95 6.09
C GLY A 24 -0.16 3.56 6.22
N THR A 25 -0.95 3.47 5.16
CA THR A 25 -2.32 3.98 5.11
C THR A 25 -3.21 3.33 6.17
N VAL A 26 -3.18 2.00 6.32
CA VAL A 26 -3.96 1.28 7.34
C VAL A 26 -3.64 1.77 8.75
N CYS A 27 -2.37 1.97 9.07
CA CYS A 27 -1.94 2.49 10.38
C CYS A 27 -2.35 3.96 10.63
N PHE A 28 -2.51 4.77 9.59
CA PHE A 28 -2.95 6.17 9.69
C PHE A 28 -4.46 6.37 9.63
N ILE A 29 -5.21 5.34 9.21
CA ILE A 29 -6.66 5.30 9.36
C ILE A 29 -7.06 5.25 10.84
N GLU A 30 -6.10 4.97 11.74
CA GLU A 30 -6.32 4.97 13.19
C GLU A 30 -7.05 6.23 13.65
N ARG A 31 -8.25 5.99 14.20
CA ARG A 31 -9.09 7.03 14.81
C ARG A 31 -8.30 7.62 15.98
N LYS A 32 -8.04 8.93 15.95
CA LYS A 32 -7.76 9.70 17.18
C LYS A 32 -8.96 9.49 18.09
N SER A 33 -8.87 8.47 18.95
CA SER A 33 -9.79 8.27 20.06
C SER A 33 -9.27 9.13 21.18
N ASP A 34 -10.13 9.98 21.72
CA ASP A 34 -9.80 10.79 22.87
C ASP A 34 -9.28 9.89 24.00
N SER A 35 -8.11 10.25 24.51
CA SER A 35 -7.40 9.67 25.67
C SER A 35 -6.95 8.19 25.57
N GLY A 36 -5.63 7.99 25.37
CA GLY A 36 -4.93 6.80 25.85
C GLY A 36 -4.76 5.60 24.91
N THR A 37 -5.14 5.69 23.63
CA THR A 37 -4.98 4.58 22.69
C THR A 37 -3.53 4.34 22.25
N PHE A 38 -3.20 3.06 22.06
CA PHE A 38 -1.91 2.59 21.55
C PHE A 38 -1.69 3.11 20.12
N SER A 39 -0.65 3.91 19.88
CA SER A 39 -0.47 4.62 18.60
C SER A 39 0.26 3.77 17.56
N LEU A 40 -0.35 3.58 16.40
CA LEU A 40 0.21 2.92 15.23
C LEU A 40 0.90 3.89 14.27
N SER A 41 0.93 5.19 14.55
CA SER A 41 1.42 6.22 13.61
C SER A 41 2.88 6.00 13.20
N PHE A 42 3.75 5.60 14.12
CA PHE A 42 5.16 5.30 13.81
C PHE A 42 5.33 4.01 12.99
N LEU A 43 4.46 3.00 13.19
CA LEU A 43 4.41 1.82 12.33
C LEU A 43 3.96 2.21 10.90
N GLY A 44 3.05 3.18 10.81
CA GLY A 44 2.63 3.76 9.53
C GLY A 44 3.75 4.51 8.82
N LEU A 45 4.51 5.35 9.55
CA LEU A 45 5.68 6.07 9.02
C LEU A 45 6.80 5.11 8.55
N PHE A 46 7.02 4.01 9.28
CA PHE A 46 7.87 2.92 8.82
C PHE A 46 7.41 2.40 7.46
N GLY A 47 6.11 2.12 7.31
CA GLY A 47 5.50 1.71 6.05
C GLY A 47 5.82 2.68 4.90
N PHE A 48 5.55 3.96 5.07
CA PHE A 48 5.82 4.94 4.02
C PHE A 48 7.30 5.08 3.67
N ALA A 49 8.19 5.17 4.66
CA ALA A 49 9.62 5.30 4.43
C ALA A 49 10.21 4.08 3.72
N TYR A 50 9.82 2.87 4.14
CA TYR A 50 10.29 1.64 3.51
C TYR A 50 9.69 1.43 2.12
N GLY A 51 8.42 1.79 1.91
CA GLY A 51 7.79 1.76 0.59
C GLY A 51 8.49 2.68 -0.41
N LEU A 52 8.82 3.90 0.01
CA LEU A 52 9.58 4.85 -0.82
C LEU A 52 10.99 4.35 -1.13
N ARG A 53 11.67 3.71 -0.17
CA ARG A 53 12.94 3.03 -0.40
C ARG A 53 12.83 1.98 -1.52
N ALA A 54 11.78 1.15 -1.51
CA ALA A 54 11.59 0.10 -2.52
C ALA A 54 11.39 0.70 -3.93
N TRP A 55 10.64 1.79 -4.05
CA TRP A 55 10.47 2.49 -5.33
C TRP A 55 11.72 3.20 -5.81
N LEU A 56 12.59 3.71 -4.92
CA LEU A 56 13.92 4.18 -5.34
C LEU A 56 14.77 3.04 -5.92
N GLY A 57 14.68 1.83 -5.34
CA GLY A 57 15.34 0.64 -5.89
C GLY A 57 14.80 0.25 -7.27
N MET A 58 13.49 0.34 -7.47
CA MET A 58 12.88 0.17 -8.79
C MET A 58 13.40 1.19 -9.80
N LEU A 59 13.44 2.48 -9.42
CA LEU A 59 13.90 3.55 -10.31
C LEU A 59 15.37 3.35 -10.72
N GLU A 60 16.22 2.89 -9.82
CA GLU A 60 17.60 2.52 -10.14
C GLU A 60 17.67 1.37 -11.14
N LEU A 61 16.84 0.33 -10.95
CA LEU A 61 16.82 -0.82 -11.86
C LEU A 61 16.44 -0.40 -13.29
N VAL A 62 15.61 0.64 -13.44
CA VAL A 62 15.14 1.07 -14.76
C VAL A 62 15.96 2.22 -15.37
N ILE A 63 16.40 3.19 -14.58
CA ILE A 63 17.14 4.37 -15.05
C ILE A 63 18.65 4.12 -15.04
N GLY A 64 19.11 3.08 -14.34
CA GLY A 64 20.51 2.78 -14.12
C GLY A 64 21.04 3.37 -12.80
N ASP A 65 22.15 2.81 -12.33
CA ASP A 65 22.79 3.21 -11.07
C ASP A 65 23.26 4.67 -11.12
N GLN A 66 22.66 5.48 -10.26
CA GLN A 66 23.10 6.85 -9.97
C GLN A 66 23.53 6.93 -8.51
N TYR A 67 24.72 7.49 -8.28
CA TYR A 67 25.32 7.62 -6.96
C TYR A 67 24.37 8.22 -5.90
N TRP A 68 23.56 9.20 -6.27
CA TRP A 68 22.58 9.84 -5.37
C TRP A 68 21.45 8.89 -4.93
N SER A 69 21.02 7.96 -5.79
CA SER A 69 19.98 6.97 -5.48
C SER A 69 20.39 6.03 -4.35
N SER A 70 21.65 5.59 -4.36
CA SER A 70 22.21 4.65 -3.38
C SER A 70 22.30 5.26 -1.97
N ILE A 71 22.65 6.54 -1.87
CA ILE A 71 22.66 7.27 -0.58
C ILE A 71 21.23 7.49 -0.08
N SER A 72 20.33 7.98 -0.93
CA SER A 72 18.93 8.24 -0.55
C SER A 72 18.21 6.97 -0.07
N ARG A 73 18.48 5.83 -0.71
CA ARG A 73 17.93 4.53 -0.30
C ARG A 73 18.44 4.08 1.05
N LEU A 74 19.74 4.24 1.30
CA LEU A 74 20.34 3.89 2.59
C LEU A 74 19.78 4.78 3.71
N ALA A 75 19.62 6.08 3.44
CA ALA A 75 18.98 7.03 4.36
C ALA A 75 17.51 6.66 4.65
N LEU A 76 16.71 6.34 3.63
CA LEU A 76 15.32 5.91 3.81
C LEU A 76 15.22 4.56 4.56
N MET A 77 16.15 3.64 4.31
CA MET A 77 16.20 2.37 5.04
C MET A 77 16.45 2.62 6.53
N LEU A 78 17.48 3.40 6.87
CA LEU A 78 17.77 3.76 8.26
C LEU A 78 16.59 4.48 8.90
N LEU A 79 16.02 5.49 8.23
CA LEU A 79 14.88 6.24 8.71
C LEU A 79 13.66 5.35 8.97
N SER A 80 13.39 4.40 8.08
CA SER A 80 12.27 3.46 8.25
C SER A 80 12.43 2.65 9.54
N PHE A 81 13.61 2.08 9.80
CA PHE A 81 13.82 1.28 11.01
C PHE A 81 13.91 2.13 12.28
N ILE A 82 14.33 3.40 12.18
CA ILE A 82 14.21 4.36 13.28
C ILE A 82 12.73 4.55 13.65
N PHE A 83 11.83 4.72 12.68
CA PHE A 83 10.39 4.81 12.95
C PHE A 83 9.85 3.52 13.56
N LEU A 84 10.30 2.35 13.09
CA LEU A 84 9.87 1.07 13.66
C LEU A 84 10.36 0.90 15.11
N LEU A 85 11.59 1.32 15.42
CA LEU A 85 12.11 1.28 16.78
C LEU A 85 11.39 2.28 17.70
N GLU A 86 11.01 3.44 17.18
CA GLU A 86 10.24 4.44 17.91
C GLU A 86 8.81 3.96 18.20
N PHE A 87 8.19 3.25 17.25
CA PHE A 87 6.95 2.51 17.47
C PHE A 87 7.09 1.53 18.64
N CYS A 88 8.18 0.77 18.70
CA CYS A 88 8.43 -0.17 19.80
C CYS A 88 8.59 0.55 21.14
N ARG A 89 9.37 1.65 21.17
CA ARG A 89 9.69 2.43 22.37
C ARG A 89 8.44 3.04 23.00
N ILE A 90 7.61 3.68 22.17
CA ILE A 90 6.37 4.34 22.61
C ILE A 90 5.30 3.29 22.90
N GLY A 91 5.13 2.32 22.02
CA GLY A 91 4.14 1.27 22.16
C GLY A 91 4.33 0.45 23.44
N TYR A 92 5.55 0.03 23.75
CA TYR A 92 5.86 -0.68 25.00
C TYR A 92 5.51 0.16 26.24
N ALA A 93 5.79 1.46 26.19
CA ALA A 93 5.51 2.40 27.27
C ALA A 93 4.01 2.55 27.52
N GLN A 94 3.24 2.72 26.45
CA GLN A 94 1.77 2.79 26.49
C GLN A 94 1.17 1.49 27.04
N ILE A 95 1.67 0.32 26.59
CA ILE A 95 1.24 -0.98 27.10
C ILE A 95 1.55 -1.12 28.60
N LYS A 96 2.71 -0.68 29.08
CA LYS A 96 3.08 -0.84 30.50
C LYS A 96 2.62 0.32 31.41
N GLY A 97 2.01 1.37 30.85
CA GLY A 97 1.65 2.57 31.61
C GLY A 97 2.87 3.30 32.19
N LYS A 98 4.03 3.21 31.51
CA LYS A 98 5.30 3.81 31.95
C LYS A 98 5.74 4.91 31.00
N LYS A 99 6.68 5.76 31.43
CA LYS A 99 7.38 6.68 30.52
C LYS A 99 8.17 5.87 29.49
N PRO A 100 8.25 6.32 28.22
CA PRO A 100 9.02 5.62 27.21
C PRO A 100 10.50 5.60 27.57
N ALA A 101 11.17 4.50 27.24
CA ALA A 101 12.60 4.35 27.48
C ALA A 101 13.37 5.53 26.85
N GLY A 102 14.49 5.92 27.45
CA GLY A 102 15.30 7.01 26.91
C GLY A 102 15.78 6.71 25.49
N ARG A 103 16.15 7.75 24.74
CA ARG A 103 16.69 7.62 23.38
C ARG A 103 18.07 6.94 23.32
N TRP A 104 18.62 6.52 24.46
CA TRP A 104 19.83 5.72 24.51
C TRP A 104 19.67 4.36 23.81
N ILE A 105 18.44 3.86 23.63
CA ILE A 105 18.17 2.61 22.89
C ILE A 105 18.63 2.67 21.42
N PHE A 106 18.77 3.87 20.86
CA PHE A 106 19.29 4.07 19.50
C PHE A 106 20.83 3.98 19.42
N ILE A 107 21.54 4.09 20.55
CA ILE A 107 23.00 4.17 20.58
C ILE A 107 23.66 2.84 20.16
N PRO A 108 23.33 1.67 20.75
CA PRO A 108 23.95 0.41 20.34
C PRO A 108 23.81 0.08 18.85
N PRO A 109 22.61 0.17 18.21
CA PRO A 109 22.50 -0.10 16.79
C PRO A 109 23.19 0.98 15.94
N LEU A 110 23.22 2.24 16.38
CA LEU A 110 23.96 3.29 15.68
C LEU A 110 25.48 3.05 15.70
N LEU A 111 26.02 2.60 16.83
CA LEU A 111 27.45 2.22 16.93
C LEU A 111 27.78 1.06 15.99
N LEU A 112 26.87 0.10 15.83
CA LEU A 112 27.01 -1.02 14.89
C LEU A 112 26.99 -0.52 13.43
N VAL A 113 26.11 0.42 13.10
CA VAL A 113 26.10 1.07 11.77
C VAL A 113 27.41 1.79 11.49
N ILE A 114 27.90 2.58 12.45
CA ILE A 114 29.16 3.31 12.30
C ILE A 114 30.34 2.33 12.14
N SER A 115 30.41 1.28 12.97
CA SER A 115 31.51 0.32 12.90
C SER A 115 31.52 -0.46 11.59
N GLY A 116 30.37 -0.94 11.12
CA GLY A 116 30.28 -1.63 9.83
C GLY A 116 30.62 -0.74 8.65
N GLY A 117 30.23 0.53 8.69
CA GLY A 117 30.62 1.50 7.66
C GLY A 117 32.11 1.81 7.62
N VAL A 118 32.76 1.93 8.78
CA VAL A 118 34.21 2.14 8.88
C VAL A 118 34.98 0.92 8.38
N LEU A 119 34.52 -0.29 8.71
CA LEU A 119 35.24 -1.53 8.39
C LEU A 119 35.03 -2.01 6.95
N TYR A 120 33.82 -1.82 6.39
CA TYR A 120 33.43 -2.45 5.11
C TYR A 120 32.78 -1.47 4.12
N GLY A 121 32.80 -0.17 4.39
CA GLY A 121 32.28 0.85 3.47
C GLY A 121 30.76 0.80 3.27
N TYR A 122 30.29 1.03 2.04
CA TYR A 122 28.86 1.12 1.72
C TYR A 122 28.09 -0.17 2.01
N THR A 123 28.61 -1.32 1.58
CA THR A 123 27.97 -2.63 1.82
C THR A 123 27.92 -2.94 3.32
N GLY A 124 28.97 -2.57 4.05
CA GLY A 124 29.01 -2.61 5.52
C GLY A 124 27.94 -1.76 6.21
N LEU A 125 27.71 -0.54 5.72
CA LEU A 125 26.64 0.34 6.23
C LEU A 125 25.27 -0.30 6.04
N GLU A 126 24.97 -0.80 4.83
CA GLU A 126 23.67 -1.38 4.53
C GLU A 126 23.36 -2.58 5.44
N ASP A 127 24.31 -3.51 5.55
CA ASP A 127 24.18 -4.70 6.40
C ASP A 127 24.00 -4.35 7.86
N SER A 128 24.79 -3.39 8.34
CA SER A 128 24.76 -2.98 9.73
C SER A 128 23.46 -2.28 10.11
N ILE A 129 22.84 -1.56 9.17
CA ILE A 129 21.49 -1.01 9.37
C ILE A 129 20.47 -2.15 9.45
N ARG A 130 20.53 -3.13 8.54
CA ARG A 130 19.61 -4.28 8.53
C ARG A 130 19.73 -5.13 9.79
N LEU A 131 20.95 -5.38 10.26
CA LEU A 131 21.23 -6.10 11.50
C LEU A 131 20.87 -5.31 12.76
N GLY A 132 21.49 -4.14 12.91
CA GLY A 132 21.41 -3.35 14.13
C GLY A 132 20.00 -2.78 14.32
N PHE A 133 19.49 -2.07 13.33
CA PHE A 133 18.17 -1.47 13.39
C PHE A 133 17.08 -2.42 12.91
N GLY A 134 17.24 -3.09 11.77
CA GLY A 134 16.18 -3.90 11.15
C GLY A 134 15.75 -5.10 11.98
N LEU A 135 16.66 -6.03 12.28
CA LEU A 135 16.35 -7.24 13.04
C LEU A 135 15.87 -6.90 14.47
N GLY A 136 16.59 -6.00 15.15
CA GLY A 136 16.23 -5.59 16.51
C GLY A 136 14.83 -4.95 16.58
N SER A 137 14.53 -4.00 15.70
CA SER A 137 13.24 -3.30 15.71
C SER A 137 12.08 -4.20 15.27
N THR A 138 12.27 -5.13 14.32
CA THR A 138 11.21 -6.05 13.88
C THR A 138 10.85 -7.08 14.96
N ILE A 139 11.84 -7.64 15.67
CA ILE A 139 11.59 -8.53 16.81
C ILE A 139 10.87 -7.77 17.93
N LEU A 140 11.35 -6.57 18.28
CA LEU A 140 10.69 -5.73 19.28
C LEU A 140 9.26 -5.36 18.87
N ALA A 141 9.02 -5.06 17.59
CA ALA A 141 7.70 -4.73 17.08
C ALA A 141 6.76 -5.93 17.17
N ALA A 142 7.23 -7.13 16.85
CA ALA A 142 6.47 -8.37 17.03
C ALA A 142 6.09 -8.58 18.51
N ILE A 143 7.03 -8.38 19.44
CA ILE A 143 6.77 -8.47 20.89
C ILE A 143 5.75 -7.42 21.32
N VAL A 144 5.88 -6.18 20.87
CA VAL A 144 4.96 -5.09 21.22
C VAL A 144 3.55 -5.37 20.72
N LEU A 145 3.38 -5.84 19.47
CA LEU A 145 2.07 -6.25 18.93
C LEU A 145 1.46 -7.42 19.73
N TYR A 146 2.29 -8.40 20.13
CA TYR A 146 1.84 -9.51 20.97
C TYR A 146 1.36 -9.04 22.36
N LEU A 147 2.17 -8.22 23.03
CA LEU A 147 1.85 -7.69 24.35
C LEU A 147 0.61 -6.79 24.32
N TRP A 148 0.43 -6.03 23.23
CA TRP A 148 -0.76 -5.24 23.01
C TRP A 148 -2.00 -6.13 22.85
N GLY A 149 -1.89 -7.19 22.05
CA GLY A 149 -2.94 -8.19 21.89
C GLY A 149 -3.40 -8.80 23.22
N ARG A 150 -2.47 -9.12 24.13
CA ARG A 150 -2.80 -9.68 25.46
C ARG A 150 -3.54 -8.71 26.40
N LYS A 151 -3.54 -7.42 26.10
CA LYS A 151 -4.23 -6.39 26.90
C LYS A 151 -5.68 -6.18 26.50
N ILE A 152 -6.10 -6.74 25.37
CA ILE A 152 -7.44 -6.56 24.80
C ILE A 152 -8.20 -7.87 25.01
N ASP A 153 -9.46 -7.79 25.43
CA ASP A 153 -10.30 -8.98 25.61
C ASP A 153 -10.99 -9.41 24.30
N GLY A 154 -11.19 -10.73 24.12
CA GLY A 154 -12.04 -11.29 23.07
C GLY A 154 -11.35 -11.63 21.74
N VAL A 155 -12.13 -11.61 20.65
CA VAL A 155 -11.74 -12.14 19.31
C VAL A 155 -10.62 -11.31 18.63
N SER A 156 -10.31 -10.13 19.16
CA SER A 156 -9.26 -9.23 18.67
C SER A 156 -7.84 -9.69 19.04
N VAL A 157 -7.69 -10.52 20.08
CA VAL A 157 -6.40 -11.09 20.51
C VAL A 157 -5.75 -11.90 19.40
N ASN A 158 -6.52 -12.79 18.76
CA ASN A 158 -6.04 -13.69 17.71
C ASN A 158 -5.55 -12.91 16.48
N VAL A 159 -6.17 -11.76 16.20
CA VAL A 159 -5.81 -10.91 15.07
C VAL A 159 -4.48 -10.21 15.33
N LEU A 160 -4.27 -9.65 16.52
CA LEU A 160 -3.00 -9.00 16.88
C LEU A 160 -1.87 -10.00 17.09
N PHE A 161 -2.18 -11.21 17.59
CA PHE A 161 -1.23 -12.32 17.59
C PHE A 161 -0.80 -12.69 16.16
N SER A 162 -1.74 -12.75 15.22
CA SER A 162 -1.43 -12.97 13.81
C SER A 162 -0.54 -11.86 13.22
N ALA A 163 -0.79 -10.59 13.57
CA ALA A 163 0.06 -9.48 13.14
C ALA A 163 1.49 -9.58 13.72
N SER A 164 1.61 -10.00 14.98
CA SER A 164 2.89 -10.26 15.63
C SER A 164 3.69 -11.36 14.91
N LEU A 165 3.03 -12.47 14.55
CA LEU A 165 3.66 -13.55 13.79
C LEU A 165 4.13 -13.08 12.41
N GLY A 166 3.30 -12.32 11.70
CA GLY A 166 3.68 -11.71 10.41
C GLY A 166 4.91 -10.80 10.53
N MET A 167 4.97 -9.97 11.58
CA MET A 167 6.12 -9.09 11.85
C MET A 167 7.39 -9.88 12.18
N ALA A 168 7.27 -10.98 12.94
CA ALA A 168 8.40 -11.87 13.23
C ALA A 168 8.91 -12.55 11.95
N CYS A 169 8.02 -13.08 11.11
CA CYS A 169 8.38 -13.66 9.81
C CYS A 169 9.07 -12.63 8.90
N PHE A 170 8.55 -11.41 8.83
CA PHE A 170 9.20 -10.31 8.11
C PHE A 170 10.62 -10.03 8.66
N GLY A 171 10.77 -9.96 9.99
CA GLY A 171 12.08 -9.81 10.64
C GLY A 171 13.07 -10.91 10.28
N LEU A 172 12.62 -12.17 10.25
CA LEU A 172 13.45 -13.31 9.86
C LEU A 172 13.97 -13.21 8.42
N THR A 173 13.21 -12.61 7.50
CA THR A 173 13.70 -12.38 6.12
C THR A 173 14.86 -11.39 6.03
N ASN A 174 15.09 -10.56 7.06
CA ASN A 174 16.26 -9.69 7.15
C ASN A 174 17.51 -10.44 7.64
N LEU A 175 17.35 -11.62 8.24
CA LEU A 175 18.42 -12.46 8.76
C LEU A 175 18.79 -13.60 7.81
N ILE A 176 17.78 -14.30 7.27
CA ILE A 176 17.96 -15.52 6.49
C ILE A 176 18.54 -15.23 5.10
N VAL A 177 18.19 -14.08 4.52
CA VAL A 177 18.63 -13.70 3.17
C VAL A 177 19.39 -12.40 3.23
N THR A 178 20.71 -12.48 3.06
CA THR A 178 21.62 -11.34 3.15
C THR A 178 22.00 -10.80 1.77
N PRO A 179 22.40 -9.53 1.66
CA PRO A 179 23.04 -9.01 0.45
C PRO A 179 24.36 -9.76 0.17
N ASP A 180 24.85 -9.71 -1.06
CA ASP A 180 26.21 -10.18 -1.40
C ASP A 180 27.23 -9.21 -0.77
N SER A 181 27.70 -9.49 0.45
CA SER A 181 28.46 -8.52 1.26
C SER A 181 29.58 -9.12 2.11
N ALA A 182 30.50 -8.25 2.55
CA ALA A 182 31.71 -8.63 3.27
C ALA A 182 31.45 -9.10 4.72
N ILE A 183 30.40 -8.62 5.40
CA ILE A 183 30.11 -8.97 6.80
C ILE A 183 29.61 -10.41 6.94
N PHE A 184 28.87 -10.89 5.94
CA PHE A 184 28.20 -12.19 5.96
C PHE A 184 28.77 -13.21 4.97
N ALA A 185 29.87 -12.86 4.31
CA ALA A 185 30.43 -13.45 3.08
C ALA A 185 30.69 -14.98 3.05
N ALA A 186 30.31 -15.77 4.07
CA ALA A 186 30.70 -17.18 4.15
C ALA A 186 29.63 -18.18 4.64
N GLN A 187 28.47 -17.77 5.19
CA GLN A 187 27.61 -18.75 5.90
C GLN A 187 26.08 -18.65 5.66
N LEU A 188 25.56 -17.52 5.18
CA LEU A 188 24.12 -17.34 4.96
C LEU A 188 23.78 -17.26 3.46
N PRO A 189 22.61 -17.76 3.03
CA PRO A 189 22.19 -17.68 1.65
C PRO A 189 21.96 -16.22 1.25
N THR A 190 22.60 -15.79 0.16
CA THR A 190 22.45 -14.45 -0.38
C THR A 190 21.16 -14.30 -1.18
N GLU A 191 20.72 -13.07 -1.51
CA GLU A 191 19.52 -12.83 -2.33
C GLU A 191 19.59 -13.59 -3.68
N THR A 192 20.78 -13.65 -4.27
CA THR A 192 21.06 -14.40 -5.50
C THR A 192 20.94 -15.91 -5.29
N THR A 193 21.47 -16.42 -4.17
CA THR A 193 21.39 -17.83 -3.78
C THR A 193 19.96 -18.26 -3.47
N PHE A 194 19.21 -17.43 -2.73
CA PHE A 194 17.81 -17.68 -2.41
C PHE A 194 16.94 -17.73 -3.68
N MET A 195 17.17 -16.80 -4.62
CA MET A 195 16.48 -16.81 -5.90
C MET A 195 16.85 -18.04 -6.74
N ALA A 196 18.10 -18.50 -6.70
CA ALA A 196 18.54 -19.70 -7.40
C ALA A 196 17.86 -20.97 -6.85
N ILE A 197 17.68 -21.05 -5.53
CA ILE A 197 17.05 -22.21 -4.87
C ILE A 197 15.53 -22.21 -5.04
N THR A 198 14.88 -21.10 -4.71
CA THR A 198 13.40 -21.02 -4.64
C THR A 198 12.77 -20.67 -5.99
N GLY A 199 13.54 -20.08 -6.90
CA GLY A 199 13.03 -19.52 -8.14
C GLY A 199 12.23 -18.22 -7.97
N ILE A 200 12.05 -17.71 -6.74
CA ILE A 200 11.23 -16.53 -6.42
C ILE A 200 12.07 -15.48 -5.67
N PRO A 201 11.96 -14.18 -5.98
CA PRO A 201 12.63 -13.12 -5.25
C PRO A 201 12.18 -13.03 -3.79
N ILE A 202 13.10 -12.72 -2.86
CA ILE A 202 12.77 -12.59 -1.43
C ILE A 202 11.80 -11.43 -1.17
N GLU A 203 11.82 -10.39 -2.01
CA GLU A 203 10.92 -9.25 -2.01
C GLU A 203 9.46 -9.68 -2.06
N PHE A 204 9.15 -10.77 -2.78
CA PHE A 204 7.79 -11.30 -2.88
C PHE A 204 7.30 -11.84 -1.54
N PHE A 205 8.15 -12.56 -0.80
CA PHE A 205 7.82 -13.04 0.54
C PHE A 205 7.70 -11.89 1.54
N ARG A 206 8.61 -10.91 1.47
CA ARG A 206 8.54 -9.70 2.29
C ARG A 206 7.22 -8.93 2.04
N ALA A 207 6.81 -8.78 0.78
CA ALA A 207 5.52 -8.19 0.42
C ALA A 207 4.36 -8.97 1.07
N GLY A 208 4.36 -10.30 0.94
CA GLY A 208 3.33 -11.16 1.53
C GLY A 208 3.20 -10.99 3.05
N PHE A 209 4.32 -10.94 3.78
CA PHE A 209 4.28 -10.72 5.23
C PHE A 209 3.75 -9.33 5.61
N ILE A 210 4.12 -8.28 4.87
CA ILE A 210 3.61 -6.92 5.12
C ILE A 210 2.11 -6.82 4.80
N ALA A 211 1.66 -7.42 3.70
CA ALA A 211 0.23 -7.48 3.35
C ALA A 211 -0.56 -8.21 4.45
N TRP A 212 -0.01 -9.30 4.99
CA TRP A 212 -0.60 -10.02 6.10
C TRP A 212 -0.71 -9.14 7.36
N ILE A 213 0.34 -8.42 7.74
CA ILE A 213 0.31 -7.49 8.87
C ILE A 213 -0.74 -6.40 8.65
N ALA A 214 -0.78 -5.78 7.47
CA ALA A 214 -1.76 -4.74 7.14
C ALA A 214 -3.20 -5.27 7.23
N GLY A 215 -3.47 -6.47 6.70
CA GLY A 215 -4.77 -7.11 6.77
C GLY A 215 -5.19 -7.45 8.20
N ALA A 216 -4.25 -7.88 9.05
CA ALA A 216 -4.50 -8.14 10.46
C ALA A 216 -4.82 -6.83 11.22
N ILE A 217 -4.04 -5.77 11.04
CA ILE A 217 -4.31 -4.47 11.68
C ILE A 217 -5.67 -3.91 11.23
N LEU A 218 -5.98 -3.98 9.93
CA LEU A 218 -7.27 -3.55 9.42
C LEU A 218 -8.43 -4.36 10.03
N SER A 219 -8.27 -5.68 10.12
CA SER A 219 -9.26 -6.57 10.74
C SER A 219 -9.47 -6.22 12.22
N TYR A 220 -8.42 -5.83 12.93
CA TYR A 220 -8.50 -5.35 14.30
C TYR A 220 -9.29 -4.04 14.39
N GLU A 221 -8.98 -3.05 13.54
CA GLU A 221 -9.69 -1.76 13.53
C GLU A 221 -11.19 -1.91 13.23
N ILE A 222 -11.57 -2.82 12.35
CA ILE A 222 -12.98 -3.13 12.06
C ILE A 222 -13.68 -3.76 13.26
N ARG A 223 -13.00 -4.67 13.99
CA ARG A 223 -13.57 -5.35 15.17
C ARG A 223 -13.63 -4.46 16.40
N LYS A 224 -12.81 -3.41 16.47
CA LYS A 224 -12.82 -2.40 17.53
C LYS A 224 -14.05 -1.48 17.47
N MET A 225 -14.74 -1.41 16.34
CA MET A 225 -15.86 -0.49 16.16
C MET A 225 -17.01 -0.83 17.12
N GLU A 226 -17.44 0.17 17.91
CA GLU A 226 -18.60 0.09 18.81
C GLU A 226 -19.91 -0.27 18.06
N TYR A 227 -19.95 0.03 16.76
CA TYR A 227 -21.10 -0.22 15.90
C TYR A 227 -20.76 -1.31 14.88
N PRO A 228 -21.47 -2.44 14.87
CA PRO A 228 -21.23 -3.48 13.88
C PRO A 228 -21.50 -2.93 12.48
N MET A 229 -20.48 -2.95 11.63
CA MET A 229 -20.60 -2.54 10.24
C MET A 229 -21.70 -3.33 9.52
N PRO A 230 -22.59 -2.67 8.76
CA PRO A 230 -23.56 -3.37 7.92
C PRO A 230 -22.84 -4.32 6.96
N ARG A 231 -23.45 -5.47 6.67
CA ARG A 231 -22.90 -6.48 5.76
C ARG A 231 -22.58 -5.89 4.37
N GLN A 232 -23.37 -4.92 3.91
CA GLN A 232 -23.14 -4.18 2.67
C GLN A 232 -21.85 -3.35 2.70
N SER A 233 -21.56 -2.66 3.82
CA SER A 233 -20.35 -1.87 3.99
C SER A 233 -19.08 -2.73 4.01
N LEU A 234 -19.15 -3.88 4.71
CA LEU A 234 -18.09 -4.89 4.69
C LEU A 234 -17.85 -5.44 3.27
N TRP A 235 -18.93 -5.71 2.54
CA TRP A 235 -18.84 -6.16 1.15
C TRP A 235 -18.18 -5.11 0.24
N LEU A 236 -18.59 -3.85 0.33
CA LEU A 236 -17.98 -2.74 -0.42
C LEU A 236 -16.49 -2.60 -0.13
N MET A 237 -16.08 -2.78 1.12
CA MET A 237 -14.68 -2.72 1.51
C MET A 237 -13.88 -3.88 0.90
N ASN A 238 -14.39 -5.11 0.98
CA ASN A 238 -13.76 -6.28 0.35
C ASN A 238 -13.71 -6.17 -1.18
N LEU A 239 -14.76 -5.60 -1.79
CA LEU A 239 -14.78 -5.29 -3.22
C LEU A 239 -13.66 -4.32 -3.58
N GLY A 240 -13.43 -3.29 -2.76
CA GLY A 240 -12.32 -2.36 -2.92
C GLY A 240 -10.94 -3.02 -2.97
N PHE A 241 -10.65 -3.90 -2.01
CA PHE A 241 -9.41 -4.69 -2.03
C PHE A 241 -9.32 -5.62 -3.24
N THR A 242 -10.43 -6.23 -3.63
CA THR A 242 -10.49 -7.08 -4.82
C THR A 242 -10.18 -6.27 -6.08
N VAL A 243 -10.75 -5.07 -6.22
CA VAL A 243 -10.46 -4.15 -7.32
C VAL A 243 -8.97 -3.78 -7.34
N LEU A 244 -8.36 -3.51 -6.19
CA LEU A 244 -6.92 -3.22 -6.11
C LEU A 244 -6.06 -4.39 -6.61
N VAL A 245 -6.39 -5.63 -6.21
CA VAL A 245 -5.68 -6.83 -6.70
C VAL A 245 -5.86 -7.02 -8.21
N VAL A 246 -7.06 -6.79 -8.73
CA VAL A 246 -7.35 -6.86 -10.17
C VAL A 246 -6.57 -5.78 -10.93
N LEU A 247 -6.48 -4.56 -10.39
CA LEU A 247 -5.70 -3.47 -10.98
C LEU A 247 -4.21 -3.79 -11.03
N LEU A 248 -3.66 -4.43 -10.01
CA LEU A 248 -2.29 -4.93 -10.04
C LEU A 248 -2.10 -6.01 -11.12
N ALA A 249 -2.99 -7.00 -11.17
CA ALA A 249 -2.92 -8.01 -12.23
C ALA A 249 -3.03 -7.40 -13.65
N ALA A 250 -3.93 -6.43 -13.83
CA ALA A 250 -4.08 -5.70 -15.09
C ALA A 250 -2.85 -4.86 -15.43
N GLY A 251 -2.25 -4.18 -14.44
CA GLY A 251 -1.02 -3.41 -14.61
C GLY A 251 0.16 -4.30 -15.01
N PHE A 252 0.27 -5.50 -14.44
CA PHE A 252 1.27 -6.49 -14.84
C PHE A 252 1.10 -6.92 -16.30
N ILE A 253 -0.13 -7.25 -16.71
CA ILE A 253 -0.45 -7.60 -18.11
C ILE A 253 -0.11 -6.44 -19.04
N LEU A 254 -0.48 -5.21 -18.66
CA LEU A 254 -0.24 -4.00 -19.43
C LEU A 254 1.26 -3.73 -19.61
N THR A 255 2.05 -3.89 -18.54
CA THR A 255 3.51 -3.70 -18.55
C THR A 255 4.17 -4.70 -19.50
N ASN A 256 3.74 -5.96 -19.46
CA ASN A 256 4.21 -7.00 -20.39
C ASN A 256 3.79 -6.73 -21.84
N TYR A 257 2.58 -6.21 -22.04
CA TYR A 257 2.08 -5.85 -23.36
C TYR A 257 2.93 -4.73 -23.97
N PHE A 258 3.18 -3.65 -23.23
CA PHE A 258 4.02 -2.54 -23.69
C PHE A 258 5.46 -2.96 -23.94
N ASP A 259 6.03 -3.82 -23.10
CA ASP A 259 7.38 -4.35 -23.30
C ASP A 259 7.48 -5.17 -24.60
N ARG A 260 6.54 -6.10 -24.84
CA ARG A 260 6.50 -6.87 -26.09
C ARG A 260 6.30 -6.00 -27.32
N PHE A 261 5.38 -5.04 -27.24
CA PHE A 261 5.10 -4.10 -28.33
C PHE A 261 6.34 -3.27 -28.66
N HIS A 262 7.06 -2.78 -27.63
CA HIS A 262 8.28 -2.03 -27.83
C HIS A 262 9.41 -2.89 -28.44
N GLN A 263 9.60 -4.13 -27.96
CA GLN A 263 10.58 -5.06 -28.53
C GLN A 263 10.26 -5.39 -29.99
N GLN A 264 8.98 -5.50 -30.36
CA GLN A 264 8.57 -5.69 -31.75
C GLN A 264 8.89 -4.47 -32.61
N ASN A 265 8.55 -3.26 -32.15
CA ASN A 265 8.86 -2.03 -32.90
C ASN A 265 10.37 -1.83 -33.07
N ILE A 266 11.18 -2.14 -32.05
CA ILE A 266 12.64 -2.13 -32.14
C ILE A 266 13.11 -3.13 -33.21
N ARG A 267 12.60 -4.38 -33.17
CA ARG A 267 12.96 -5.40 -34.16
C ARG A 267 12.63 -4.96 -35.58
N ASP A 268 11.44 -4.39 -35.80
CA ASP A 268 10.99 -3.93 -37.11
C ASP A 268 11.84 -2.74 -37.59
N HIS A 269 12.10 -1.76 -36.71
CA HIS A 269 12.97 -0.62 -36.99
C HIS A 269 14.37 -1.05 -37.41
N ILE A 270 15.02 -1.87 -36.59
CA ILE A 270 16.38 -2.38 -36.83
C ILE A 270 16.42 -3.22 -38.12
N THR A 271 15.39 -4.01 -38.38
CA THR A 271 15.31 -4.82 -39.60
C THR A 271 15.25 -3.93 -40.84
N VAL A 272 14.43 -2.87 -40.82
CA VAL A 272 14.36 -1.90 -41.92
C VAL A 272 15.70 -1.19 -42.09
N GLU A 273 16.28 -0.68 -41.01
CA GLU A 273 17.51 0.10 -41.06
C GLU A 273 18.69 -0.73 -41.60
N VAL A 274 18.91 -1.95 -41.08
CA VAL A 274 19.97 -2.84 -41.58
C VAL A 274 19.73 -3.26 -43.04
N ASN A 275 18.48 -3.47 -43.46
CA ASN A 275 18.18 -3.75 -44.87
C ASN A 275 18.54 -2.57 -45.77
N THR A 276 18.15 -1.34 -45.39
CA THR A 276 18.46 -0.14 -46.19
C THR A 276 19.97 0.12 -46.26
N LEU A 277 20.69 -0.13 -45.16
CA LEU A 277 22.14 -0.03 -45.11
C LEU A 277 22.80 -1.08 -46.01
N ALA A 278 22.34 -2.34 -45.95
CA ALA A 278 22.83 -3.41 -46.81
C ALA A 278 22.61 -3.13 -48.30
N GLU A 279 21.45 -2.57 -48.67
CA GLU A 279 21.16 -2.16 -50.05
C GLU A 279 22.07 -1.02 -50.53
N ARG A 280 22.28 0.01 -49.70
CA ARG A 280 23.21 1.12 -50.01
C ARG A 280 24.65 0.63 -50.19
N MET A 281 25.06 -0.33 -49.38
CA MET A 281 26.41 -0.89 -49.42
C MET A 281 26.57 -2.01 -50.45
N SER A 282 25.48 -2.51 -51.05
CA SER A 282 25.50 -3.69 -51.93
C SER A 282 26.49 -3.55 -53.10
N SER A 283 26.60 -2.35 -53.67
CA SER A 283 27.53 -2.04 -54.76
C SER A 283 29.00 -2.08 -54.31
N GLN A 284 29.30 -1.54 -53.13
CA GLN A 284 30.64 -1.55 -52.53
C GLN A 284 31.05 -2.96 -52.09
N ILE A 285 30.12 -3.70 -51.50
CA ILE A 285 30.35 -5.09 -51.05
C ILE A 285 30.64 -6.01 -52.24
N HIS A 286 29.94 -5.82 -53.36
CA HIS A 286 30.22 -6.59 -54.57
C HIS A 286 31.57 -6.25 -55.20
N ALA A 287 32.05 -5.01 -55.04
CA ALA A 287 33.39 -4.61 -55.45
C ALA A 287 34.47 -5.26 -54.54
N TRP A 288 34.26 -5.28 -53.22
CA TRP A 288 35.19 -5.92 -52.28
C TRP A 288 35.27 -7.44 -52.42
N GLY A 289 34.15 -8.11 -52.75
CA GLY A 289 34.12 -9.55 -52.96
C GLY A 289 34.90 -10.05 -54.19
N LYS A 290 35.33 -9.15 -55.10
CA LYS A 290 36.15 -9.50 -56.28
C LYS A 290 37.65 -9.33 -56.06
N GLN A 291 38.09 -8.71 -54.97
CA GLN A 291 39.51 -8.60 -54.62
C GLN A 291 39.93 -9.84 -53.81
N ASP A 292 40.67 -10.75 -54.45
CA ASP A 292 41.24 -11.96 -53.82
C ASP A 292 42.24 -11.64 -52.67
N ASP A 293 42.70 -10.39 -52.58
CA ASP A 293 43.68 -9.98 -51.58
C ASP A 293 43.00 -9.55 -50.27
N ASN A 294 42.83 -10.54 -49.41
CA ASN A 294 42.25 -10.51 -48.07
C ASN A 294 42.93 -9.57 -47.05
N SER A 295 43.81 -8.67 -47.51
CA SER A 295 44.68 -7.81 -46.69
C SER A 295 44.48 -6.31 -46.90
N ALA A 296 43.84 -5.86 -48.00
CA ALA A 296 43.87 -4.45 -48.43
C ALA A 296 42.56 -3.66 -48.29
N VAL A 297 41.43 -4.25 -47.88
CA VAL A 297 40.13 -3.55 -47.80
C VAL A 297 39.96 -2.75 -46.48
N LEU A 298 40.90 -2.85 -45.55
CA LEU A 298 40.82 -2.28 -44.20
C LEU A 298 41.42 -0.87 -44.10
N SER A 299 40.87 0.14 -44.78
CA SER A 299 41.11 1.54 -44.35
C SER A 299 40.21 2.63 -44.95
N GLU A 300 39.14 2.33 -45.69
CA GLU A 300 38.16 3.39 -45.95
C GLU A 300 37.19 3.46 -44.78
N ASN A 301 37.45 4.45 -43.90
CA ASN A 301 36.52 4.90 -42.89
C ASN A 301 35.15 5.15 -43.52
N ILE A 302 34.26 4.16 -43.46
CA ILE A 302 32.82 4.42 -43.59
C ILE A 302 32.48 5.24 -42.35
N GLN A 303 32.63 6.56 -42.45
CA GLN A 303 32.17 7.46 -41.42
C GLN A 303 30.65 7.30 -41.36
N ALA A 304 30.14 6.61 -40.34
CA ALA A 304 28.71 6.47 -40.08
C ALA A 304 27.97 7.83 -40.07
N GLN A 305 28.71 8.94 -39.82
CA GLN A 305 28.22 10.31 -39.96
C GLN A 305 27.78 10.68 -41.39
N ASN A 306 28.43 10.16 -42.44
CA ASN A 306 28.06 10.41 -43.84
C ASN A 306 26.82 9.61 -44.29
N LEU A 307 26.37 8.62 -43.49
CA LEU A 307 25.16 7.84 -43.75
C LEU A 307 23.91 8.42 -43.05
N GLY A 308 24.08 9.46 -42.21
CA GLY A 308 23.00 10.11 -41.47
C GLY A 308 22.51 9.33 -40.24
N LEU A 309 23.28 8.34 -39.77
CA LEU A 309 22.86 7.38 -38.75
C LEU A 309 23.57 7.68 -37.42
N ASN A 310 23.09 8.69 -36.70
CA ASN A 310 23.73 9.19 -35.47
C ASN A 310 23.67 8.23 -34.27
N ASN A 311 22.75 7.25 -34.26
CA ASN A 311 22.54 6.31 -33.15
C ASN A 311 23.30 4.98 -33.29
N ILE A 312 23.95 4.77 -34.44
CA ILE A 312 24.70 3.54 -34.68
C ILE A 312 26.04 3.59 -33.98
N TYR A 313 26.21 2.67 -33.03
CA TYR A 313 27.44 2.49 -32.28
C TYR A 313 28.53 1.85 -33.15
N ALA A 314 28.22 0.73 -33.79
CA ALA A 314 29.14 0.00 -34.64
C ALA A 314 28.44 -0.73 -35.79
N ILE A 315 29.17 -0.90 -36.89
CA ILE A 315 28.76 -1.70 -38.06
C ILE A 315 29.89 -2.68 -38.34
N PHE A 316 29.54 -3.94 -38.57
CA PHE A 316 30.47 -5.01 -38.91
C PHE A 316 30.05 -5.67 -40.22
N LEU A 317 31.04 -5.88 -41.08
CA LEU A 317 30.91 -6.81 -42.19
C LEU A 317 31.66 -8.09 -41.83
N VAL A 318 30.94 -9.22 -41.79
CA VAL A 318 31.46 -10.51 -41.33
C VAL A 318 31.29 -11.55 -42.42
N ASP A 319 32.34 -12.32 -42.70
CA ASP A 319 32.27 -13.46 -43.63
C ASP A 319 31.56 -14.68 -43.00
N ALA A 320 31.39 -15.75 -43.78
CA ALA A 320 30.78 -17.00 -43.31
C ALA A 320 31.56 -17.71 -42.18
N LYS A 321 32.82 -17.34 -41.95
CA LYS A 321 33.72 -17.93 -40.95
C LYS A 321 33.89 -17.05 -39.71
N GLY A 322 33.26 -15.87 -39.65
CA GLY A 322 33.33 -14.95 -38.52
C GLY A 322 34.46 -13.91 -38.59
N LYS A 323 35.17 -13.80 -39.73
CA LYS A 323 36.23 -12.81 -39.95
C LYS A 323 35.63 -11.42 -40.19
N ILE A 324 36.06 -10.43 -39.43
CA ILE A 324 35.62 -9.03 -39.56
C ILE A 324 36.43 -8.32 -40.64
N LEU A 325 35.75 -7.58 -41.52
CA LEU A 325 36.40 -6.79 -42.58
C LEU A 325 36.22 -5.27 -42.48
N LEU A 326 35.23 -4.77 -41.73
CA LEU A 326 34.99 -3.34 -41.54
C LEU A 326 34.53 -3.04 -40.12
N THR A 327 35.08 -2.00 -39.50
CA THR A 327 34.60 -1.43 -38.24
C THR A 327 35.02 0.04 -38.11
N LYS A 328 34.19 0.82 -37.41
CA LYS A 328 34.36 2.27 -37.18
C LYS A 328 35.47 2.59 -36.16
N ASP A 329 35.70 1.71 -35.18
CA ASP A 329 36.84 1.78 -34.26
C ASP A 329 36.99 0.41 -33.56
N ILE A 330 38.06 -0.31 -33.89
CA ILE A 330 38.37 -1.63 -33.31
C ILE A 330 38.52 -1.56 -31.78
N ARG A 331 38.98 -0.41 -31.26
CA ARG A 331 39.39 -0.24 -29.86
C ARG A 331 38.25 -0.16 -28.84
N ASN A 332 37.01 0.01 -29.30
CA ASN A 332 35.84 0.12 -28.42
C ASN A 332 35.00 -1.18 -28.36
N ILE A 333 35.47 -2.27 -28.96
CA ILE A 333 34.77 -3.55 -28.93
C ILE A 333 35.29 -4.37 -27.74
N PRO A 334 34.42 -4.81 -26.82
CA PRO A 334 34.84 -5.64 -25.68
C PRO A 334 35.54 -6.94 -26.14
N GLU A 335 36.63 -7.32 -25.46
CA GLU A 335 37.44 -8.51 -25.82
C GLU A 335 36.66 -9.84 -25.87
N TYR A 336 35.49 -9.91 -25.21
CA TYR A 336 34.63 -11.08 -25.27
C TYR A 336 33.73 -11.13 -26.52
N LEU A 337 33.40 -9.99 -27.12
CA LEU A 337 32.71 -9.90 -28.42
C LEU A 337 33.69 -9.97 -29.59
N TRP A 338 34.98 -9.73 -29.34
CA TRP A 338 36.01 -9.72 -30.39
C TRP A 338 37.39 -10.00 -29.81
N SER A 339 38.15 -10.94 -30.39
CA SER A 339 39.52 -11.23 -29.95
C SER A 339 40.55 -10.54 -30.86
N PRO A 340 41.37 -9.60 -30.35
CA PRO A 340 42.38 -8.87 -31.13
C PRO A 340 43.42 -9.78 -31.79
N HIS A 341 43.73 -10.91 -31.16
CA HIS A 341 44.72 -11.85 -31.64
C HIS A 341 44.19 -12.78 -32.73
N LYS A 342 42.86 -12.90 -32.86
CA LYS A 342 42.25 -13.81 -33.84
C LYS A 342 41.64 -13.07 -35.02
N ASN A 343 41.32 -11.77 -34.94
CA ASN A 343 40.52 -11.06 -35.96
C ASN A 343 39.16 -11.71 -36.25
N HIS A 344 38.66 -12.51 -35.32
CA HIS A 344 37.35 -13.16 -35.37
C HIS A 344 36.51 -12.63 -34.20
N ILE A 345 35.23 -12.44 -34.45
CA ILE A 345 34.25 -12.38 -33.36
C ILE A 345 34.18 -13.81 -32.80
N PRO A 346 34.51 -14.06 -31.52
CA PRO A 346 34.34 -15.36 -30.91
C PRO A 346 32.93 -15.86 -31.16
N ALA A 347 32.77 -17.17 -31.23
CA ALA A 347 31.48 -17.83 -31.40
C ALA A 347 30.53 -17.67 -30.20
N LEU A 348 30.41 -16.47 -29.61
CA LEU A 348 29.15 -16.02 -29.03
C LEU A 348 27.98 -16.18 -30.02
N PHE A 349 28.29 -16.30 -31.32
CA PHE A 349 27.40 -16.62 -32.43
C PHE A 349 27.46 -18.07 -32.93
N ASP A 350 27.76 -19.07 -32.07
CA ASP A 350 27.36 -20.47 -32.36
C ASP A 350 25.82 -20.59 -32.59
N ARG A 351 25.08 -19.57 -32.15
CA ARG A 351 23.68 -19.30 -32.47
C ARG A 351 23.57 -18.12 -33.45
N ALA A 352 22.69 -18.22 -34.43
CA ALA A 352 22.39 -17.12 -35.34
C ALA A 352 21.80 -15.92 -34.58
N LEU A 353 22.50 -14.78 -34.61
CA LEU A 353 21.98 -13.47 -34.18
C LEU A 353 20.61 -13.19 -34.81
N ILE A 354 19.68 -12.71 -33.99
CA ILE A 354 18.33 -12.37 -34.43
C ILE A 354 18.16 -10.85 -34.40
N ASN A 355 17.48 -10.29 -35.39
CA ASN A 355 17.15 -8.86 -35.38
C ASN A 355 16.35 -8.50 -34.13
N GLY A 356 16.76 -7.42 -33.47
CA GLY A 356 16.17 -6.99 -32.21
C GLY A 356 16.72 -7.70 -30.97
N GLU A 357 17.73 -8.56 -31.10
CA GLU A 357 18.44 -9.15 -29.96
C GLU A 357 19.21 -8.07 -29.19
N LYS A 358 19.14 -8.11 -27.85
CA LYS A 358 19.77 -7.13 -26.97
C LYS A 358 21.09 -7.66 -26.44
N ILE A 359 22.14 -6.87 -26.57
CA ILE A 359 23.47 -7.14 -26.00
C ILE A 359 23.83 -5.99 -25.06
N THR A 360 24.24 -6.30 -23.84
CA THR A 360 24.66 -5.31 -22.86
C THR A 360 26.18 -5.30 -22.73
N PHE A 361 26.80 -4.13 -22.85
CA PHE A 361 28.23 -3.94 -22.59
C PHE A 361 28.54 -2.50 -22.16
N GLU A 362 29.57 -2.31 -21.32
CA GLU A 362 29.93 -0.99 -20.75
C GLU A 362 28.75 -0.23 -20.13
N LYS A 363 27.83 -0.96 -19.46
CA LYS A 363 26.58 -0.43 -18.86
C LYS A 363 25.57 0.15 -19.86
N HIS A 364 25.73 -0.10 -21.16
CA HIS A 364 24.78 0.30 -22.20
C HIS A 364 24.18 -0.93 -22.88
N ALA A 365 22.90 -0.87 -23.19
CA ALA A 365 22.22 -1.87 -24.01
C ALA A 365 22.31 -1.48 -25.48
N TYR A 366 22.58 -2.47 -26.32
CA TYR A 366 22.68 -2.32 -27.77
C TYR A 366 21.75 -3.32 -28.42
N VAL A 367 21.10 -2.89 -29.49
CA VAL A 367 20.23 -3.76 -30.28
C VAL A 367 20.97 -4.20 -31.53
N VAL A 368 20.95 -5.50 -31.78
CA VAL A 368 21.58 -6.11 -32.93
C VAL A 368 20.62 -6.16 -34.10
N GLY A 369 21.08 -5.67 -35.24
CA GLY A 369 20.50 -5.98 -36.53
C GLY A 369 21.48 -6.78 -37.38
N ARG A 370 20.97 -7.81 -38.07
CA ARG A 370 21.74 -8.66 -38.97
C ARG A 370 21.02 -8.79 -40.30
N LYS A 371 21.78 -8.67 -41.40
CA LYS A 371 21.31 -9.01 -42.75
C LYS A 371 22.36 -9.82 -43.47
N VAL A 372 21.96 -10.99 -43.97
CA VAL A 372 22.79 -11.78 -44.90
C VAL A 372 22.72 -11.14 -46.28
N ILE A 373 23.87 -10.84 -46.86
CA ILE A 373 24.00 -10.05 -48.09
C ILE A 373 24.10 -10.94 -49.34
N ASN A 374 24.81 -12.07 -49.26
CA ASN A 374 25.06 -12.93 -50.43
C ASN A 374 24.98 -14.43 -50.10
N ARG A 375 25.05 -15.28 -51.14
CA ARG A 375 25.02 -16.75 -51.01
C ARG A 375 26.28 -17.35 -50.39
N GLU A 376 27.39 -16.60 -50.39
CA GLU A 376 28.67 -16.99 -49.78
C GLU A 376 28.68 -16.81 -48.25
N GLY A 377 27.59 -16.30 -47.66
CA GLY A 377 27.37 -16.24 -46.21
C GLY A 377 27.81 -14.94 -45.54
N TRP A 378 28.07 -13.88 -46.30
CA TRP A 378 28.43 -12.57 -45.77
C TRP A 378 27.25 -11.94 -45.02
N SER A 379 27.50 -11.45 -43.82
CA SER A 379 26.50 -10.81 -42.95
C SER A 379 26.92 -9.40 -42.58
N LEU A 380 26.01 -8.44 -42.76
CA LEU A 380 26.11 -7.12 -42.17
C LEU A 380 25.50 -7.17 -40.77
N ILE A 381 26.25 -6.73 -39.76
CA ILE A 381 25.79 -6.62 -38.39
C ILE A 381 25.85 -5.15 -37.99
N MET A 382 24.77 -4.65 -37.40
CA MET A 382 24.66 -3.30 -36.88
C MET A 382 24.37 -3.37 -35.38
N LEU A 383 25.06 -2.53 -34.62
CA LEU A 383 24.77 -2.28 -33.21
C LEU A 383 24.24 -0.86 -33.09
N GLU A 384 22.94 -0.73 -32.84
CA GLU A 384 22.33 0.54 -32.46
C GLU A 384 22.33 0.65 -30.94
N ARG A 385 22.70 1.80 -30.39
CA ARG A 385 22.58 2.02 -28.95
C ARG A 385 21.11 2.15 -28.59
N GLU A 386 20.61 1.30 -27.69
CA GLU A 386 19.23 1.41 -27.22
C GLU A 386 19.12 2.66 -26.33
N THR A 387 18.49 3.70 -26.85
CA THR A 387 18.18 4.89 -26.07
C THR A 387 16.87 4.63 -25.32
N PHE A 388 17.00 4.27 -24.05
CA PHE A 388 15.90 4.23 -23.07
C PHE A 388 14.95 3.01 -23.15
N THR A 389 15.47 1.84 -22.77
CA THR A 389 14.74 0.56 -22.58
C THR A 389 13.57 0.63 -21.58
N GLY A 390 13.62 1.61 -20.69
CA GLY A 390 12.79 1.66 -19.48
C GLY A 390 11.55 2.54 -19.54
N VAL A 391 11.43 3.49 -20.47
CA VAL A 391 10.37 4.53 -20.41
C VAL A 391 8.98 3.91 -20.50
N ASN A 392 8.77 2.98 -21.43
CA ASN A 392 7.45 2.40 -21.66
C ASN A 392 7.01 1.50 -20.50
N ARG A 393 7.94 0.73 -19.92
CA ARG A 393 7.70 -0.07 -18.71
C ARG A 393 7.44 0.83 -17.50
N LEU A 394 8.26 1.87 -17.30
CA LEU A 394 8.05 2.87 -16.25
C LEU A 394 6.70 3.57 -16.42
N PHE A 395 6.33 3.93 -17.64
CA PHE A 395 5.05 4.57 -17.91
C PHE A 395 3.88 3.66 -17.51
N ALA A 396 3.91 2.38 -17.88
CA ALA A 396 2.89 1.40 -17.47
C ALA A 396 2.85 1.22 -15.95
N ILE A 397 4.02 1.16 -15.30
CA ILE A 397 4.14 1.06 -13.84
C ILE A 397 3.61 2.33 -13.15
N ILE A 398 3.95 3.52 -13.64
CA ILE A 398 3.50 4.81 -13.11
C ILE A 398 1.98 4.94 -13.28
N MET A 399 1.43 4.55 -14.43
CA MET A 399 -0.02 4.55 -14.64
C MET A 399 -0.71 3.59 -13.67
N THR A 400 -0.16 2.38 -13.50
CA THR A 400 -0.67 1.41 -12.52
C THR A 400 -0.59 1.96 -11.10
N LEU A 401 0.51 2.61 -10.74
CA LEU A 401 0.72 3.27 -9.46
C LEU A 401 -0.35 4.35 -9.22
N LEU A 402 -0.54 5.26 -10.17
CA LEU A 402 -1.52 6.34 -10.08
C LEU A 402 -2.95 5.82 -9.92
N ILE A 403 -3.33 4.77 -10.65
CA ILE A 403 -4.66 4.18 -10.54
C ILE A 403 -4.81 3.47 -9.19
N CYS A 404 -3.78 2.74 -8.73
CA CYS A 404 -3.80 2.08 -7.42
C CYS A 404 -3.87 3.10 -6.27
N THR A 405 -3.10 4.19 -6.33
CA THR A 405 -3.14 5.24 -5.29
C THR A 405 -4.46 5.97 -5.29
N LEU A 406 -5.01 6.33 -6.47
CA LEU A 406 -6.34 6.93 -6.57
C LEU A 406 -7.42 6.01 -5.99
N THR A 407 -7.36 4.72 -6.32
CA THR A 407 -8.28 3.70 -5.78
C THR A 407 -8.15 3.60 -4.26
N LEU A 408 -6.93 3.56 -3.73
CA LEU A 408 -6.66 3.52 -2.30
C LEU A 408 -7.22 4.75 -1.59
N VAL A 409 -6.99 5.95 -2.13
CA VAL A 409 -7.54 7.22 -1.59
C VAL A 409 -9.07 7.19 -1.58
N LEU A 410 -9.70 6.75 -2.68
CA LEU A 410 -11.14 6.61 -2.76
C LEU A 410 -11.69 5.64 -1.71
N LEU A 411 -11.02 4.50 -1.50
CA LEU A 411 -11.40 3.53 -0.48
C LEU A 411 -11.32 4.12 0.93
N VAL A 412 -10.27 4.89 1.24
CA VAL A 412 -10.14 5.59 2.53
C VAL A 412 -11.27 6.60 2.72
N ILE A 413 -11.62 7.38 1.68
CA ILE A 413 -12.71 8.35 1.73
C ILE A 413 -14.05 7.65 1.95
N LEU A 414 -14.33 6.58 1.19
CA LEU A 414 -15.56 5.78 1.33
C LEU A 414 -15.68 5.18 2.73
N GLN A 415 -14.60 4.64 3.29
CA GLN A 415 -14.57 4.13 4.65
C GLN A 415 -14.90 5.23 5.67
N LYS A 416 -14.26 6.40 5.58
CA LYS A 416 -14.54 7.54 6.48
C LYS A 416 -16.00 8.00 6.39
N ASN A 417 -16.57 8.06 5.19
CA ASN A 417 -17.95 8.45 4.99
C ASN A 417 -18.93 7.44 5.61
N ILE A 418 -18.71 6.14 5.39
CA ILE A 418 -19.54 5.07 5.98
C ILE A 418 -19.50 5.15 7.51
N LEU A 419 -18.32 5.37 8.11
CA LEU A 419 -18.19 5.47 9.56
C LEU A 419 -18.87 6.71 10.13
N THR A 420 -18.75 7.84 9.43
CA THR A 420 -19.39 9.10 9.84
C THR A 420 -20.91 8.95 9.81
N GLU A 421 -21.43 8.31 8.76
CA GLU A 421 -22.86 8.00 8.62
C GLU A 421 -23.37 7.07 9.74
N LEU A 422 -22.61 6.02 10.10
CA LEU A 422 -22.98 5.12 11.19
C LEU A 422 -23.02 5.84 12.54
N LYS A 423 -22.02 6.69 12.82
CA LYS A 423 -21.99 7.50 14.04
C LYS A 423 -23.18 8.44 14.11
N LEU A 424 -23.45 9.18 13.02
CA LEU A 424 -24.58 10.10 12.94
C LEU A 424 -25.91 9.38 13.17
N ARG A 425 -26.11 8.19 12.60
CA ARG A 425 -27.33 7.39 12.83
C ARG A 425 -27.50 7.01 14.28
N HIS A 426 -26.42 6.63 14.96
CA HIS A 426 -26.47 6.30 16.38
C HIS A 426 -26.79 7.53 17.23
N ASP A 427 -26.06 8.63 17.03
CA ASP A 427 -26.28 9.89 17.74
C ASP A 427 -27.73 10.37 17.55
N HIS A 428 -28.29 10.24 16.34
CA HIS A 428 -29.69 10.53 16.07
C HIS A 428 -30.67 9.60 16.81
N GLN A 429 -30.36 8.31 16.94
CA GLN A 429 -31.19 7.38 17.70
C GLN A 429 -31.18 7.69 19.20
N GLU A 430 -30.03 8.03 19.76
CA GLU A 430 -29.93 8.46 21.16
C GLU A 430 -30.69 9.75 21.41
N LEU A 431 -30.51 10.76 20.54
CA LEU A 431 -31.26 12.01 20.62
C LEU A 431 -32.77 11.79 20.54
N ARG A 432 -33.25 10.88 19.67
CA ARG A 432 -34.67 10.53 19.60
C ARG A 432 -35.17 9.91 20.91
N LYS A 433 -34.44 8.92 21.46
CA LYS A 433 -34.81 8.30 22.74
C LYS A 433 -34.85 9.31 23.89
N LEU A 434 -33.87 10.21 23.94
CA LEU A 434 -33.82 11.26 24.95
C LEU A 434 -34.97 12.26 24.77
N SER A 435 -35.28 12.64 23.52
CA SER A 435 -36.43 13.49 23.19
C SER A 435 -37.75 12.85 23.60
N GLU A 436 -37.96 11.57 23.30
CA GLU A 436 -39.17 10.83 23.70
C GLU A 436 -39.28 10.70 25.23
N ALA A 437 -38.15 10.50 25.92
CA ALA A 437 -38.11 10.46 27.38
C ALA A 437 -38.45 11.83 28.01
N PHE A 438 -37.90 12.91 27.46
CA PHE A 438 -38.24 14.28 27.88
C PHE A 438 -39.70 14.62 27.59
N GLU A 439 -40.22 14.23 26.43
CA GLU A 439 -41.63 14.44 26.10
C GLU A 439 -42.53 13.74 27.10
N LYS A 440 -42.27 12.45 27.41
CA LYS A 440 -43.01 11.71 28.45
C LYS A 440 -42.94 12.40 29.81
N GLN A 441 -41.74 12.80 30.27
CA GLN A 441 -41.57 13.48 31.55
C GLN A 441 -42.24 14.88 31.56
N SER A 442 -42.32 15.54 30.41
CA SER A 442 -42.90 16.87 30.29
C SER A 442 -44.44 16.87 30.24
N ILE A 443 -45.09 15.74 29.98
CA ILE A 443 -46.56 15.64 29.85
C ILE A 443 -47.25 14.86 30.99
N THR A 444 -46.50 14.26 31.91
CA THR A 444 -47.04 13.50 33.05
C THR A 444 -46.74 14.18 34.39
N ASP A 445 -47.65 14.05 35.36
CA ASP A 445 -47.44 14.47 36.75
C ASP A 445 -46.57 13.44 37.48
N THR A 446 -45.47 13.88 38.08
CA THR A 446 -44.47 12.97 38.70
C THR A 446 -44.94 12.27 39.96
N LEU A 447 -45.96 12.81 40.65
CA LEU A 447 -46.51 12.20 41.86
C LEU A 447 -47.53 11.10 41.54
N THR A 448 -48.46 11.38 40.63
CA THR A 448 -49.64 10.54 40.38
C THR A 448 -49.54 9.68 39.12
N GLY A 449 -48.64 10.02 38.19
CA GLY A 449 -48.53 9.36 36.88
C GLY A 449 -49.63 9.73 35.88
N ALA A 450 -50.62 10.54 36.28
CA ALA A 450 -51.63 11.10 35.36
C ALA A 450 -50.99 12.10 34.38
N ASN A 451 -51.71 12.48 33.33
CA ASN A 451 -51.27 13.59 32.49
C ASN A 451 -51.19 14.88 33.32
N ASN A 452 -50.23 15.76 33.04
CA ASN A 452 -50.15 17.05 33.72
C ASN A 452 -51.00 18.11 33.03
N ARG A 453 -51.03 19.30 33.63
CA ARG A 453 -51.74 20.48 33.12
C ARG A 453 -51.44 20.77 31.65
N LEU A 454 -50.17 20.71 31.23
CA LEU A 454 -49.77 21.00 29.85
C LEU A 454 -50.42 20.02 28.86
N LYS A 455 -50.44 18.73 29.19
CA LYS A 455 -51.06 17.71 28.33
C LYS A 455 -52.58 17.83 28.27
N PHE A 456 -53.21 18.20 29.40
CA PHE A 456 -54.63 18.54 29.41
C PHE A 456 -54.96 19.68 28.44
N ASP A 457 -54.21 20.78 28.51
CA ASP A 457 -54.47 21.97 27.68
C ASP A 457 -54.39 21.64 26.19
N ILE A 458 -53.37 20.88 25.79
CA ILE A 458 -53.18 20.43 24.41
C ILE A 458 -54.34 19.52 23.97
N ALA A 459 -54.71 18.53 24.81
CA ALA A 459 -55.76 17.58 24.47
C ALA A 459 -57.14 18.25 24.38
N LEU A 460 -57.47 19.13 25.33
CA LEU A 460 -58.74 19.85 25.34
C LEU A 460 -58.91 20.67 24.05
N GLN A 461 -57.86 21.38 23.60
CA GLN A 461 -57.92 22.13 22.35
C GLN A 461 -58.15 21.24 21.12
N MET A 462 -57.53 20.05 21.08
CA MET A 462 -57.71 19.10 19.99
C MET A 462 -59.14 18.53 19.98
N GLU A 463 -59.62 18.09 21.13
CA GLU A 463 -60.97 17.51 21.27
C GLU A 463 -62.07 18.54 21.02
N MET A 464 -61.90 19.79 21.47
CA MET A 464 -62.85 20.87 21.15
C MET A 464 -62.96 21.09 19.65
N LYS A 465 -61.83 21.12 18.92
CA LYS A 465 -61.84 21.25 17.44
C LYS A 465 -62.52 20.06 16.76
N ALA A 466 -62.26 18.85 17.24
CA ALA A 466 -62.89 17.63 16.72
C ALA A 466 -64.41 17.64 16.96
N ALA A 467 -64.84 17.96 18.18
CA ALA A 467 -66.24 18.04 18.57
C ALA A 467 -67.01 19.08 17.74
N ILE A 468 -66.43 20.27 17.50
CA ILE A 468 -67.02 21.29 16.63
C ILE A 468 -67.14 20.79 15.19
N ARG A 469 -66.09 20.15 14.67
CA ARG A 469 -66.05 19.68 13.27
C ARG A 469 -67.03 18.55 12.99
N TYR A 470 -67.12 17.58 13.91
CA TYR A 470 -67.91 16.37 13.74
C TYR A 470 -69.28 16.43 14.44
N GLN A 471 -69.59 17.56 15.10
CA GLN A 471 -70.81 17.76 15.89
C GLN A 471 -71.06 16.65 16.91
N THR A 472 -70.00 16.20 17.58
CA THR A 472 -70.09 15.20 18.63
C THR A 472 -70.11 15.87 20.01
N PRO A 473 -70.87 15.33 20.99
CA PRO A 473 -70.85 15.85 22.34
C PRO A 473 -69.48 15.64 23.01
N LEU A 474 -68.97 16.68 23.67
CA LEU A 474 -67.74 16.64 24.47
C LEU A 474 -68.09 16.99 25.92
N ALA A 475 -67.60 16.20 26.87
CA ALA A 475 -67.78 16.44 28.30
C ALA A 475 -66.42 16.63 28.98
N LEU A 476 -66.37 17.56 29.94
CA LEU A 476 -65.22 17.80 30.81
C LEU A 476 -65.70 17.67 32.25
N LEU A 477 -65.01 16.83 33.03
CA LEU A 477 -65.23 16.69 34.46
C LEU A 477 -64.03 17.26 35.22
N MET A 478 -64.27 18.27 36.04
CA MET A 478 -63.29 18.78 37.00
C MET A 478 -63.77 18.44 38.40
N TYR A 479 -62.89 17.83 39.21
CA TYR A 479 -63.19 17.42 40.58
C TYR A 479 -62.00 17.73 41.49
N ASP A 480 -62.26 17.90 42.79
CA ASP A 480 -61.27 18.19 43.84
C ASP A 480 -61.52 17.28 45.05
N ILE A 481 -60.50 17.11 45.90
CA ILE A 481 -60.60 16.27 47.11
C ILE A 481 -61.06 17.12 48.29
N ASP A 482 -62.26 16.83 48.79
CA ASP A 482 -62.81 17.51 49.95
C ASP A 482 -61.91 17.37 51.19
N HIS A 483 -61.69 18.48 51.89
CA HIS A 483 -60.90 18.56 53.12
C HIS A 483 -59.46 18.00 53.01
N PHE A 484 -58.87 17.94 51.81
CA PHE A 484 -57.52 17.40 51.61
C PHE A 484 -56.43 18.06 52.49
N LYS A 485 -56.56 19.37 52.74
CA LYS A 485 -55.68 20.10 53.66
C LYS A 485 -55.69 19.51 55.08
N LYS A 486 -56.86 19.12 55.60
CA LYS A 486 -56.99 18.51 56.93
C LYS A 486 -56.27 17.15 56.98
N ILE A 487 -56.28 16.39 55.89
CA ILE A 487 -55.55 15.12 55.77
C ILE A 487 -54.04 15.38 55.86
N ASN A 488 -53.53 16.35 55.10
CA ASN A 488 -52.12 16.74 55.15
C ASN A 488 -51.70 17.24 56.55
N ASP A 489 -52.51 18.10 57.15
CA ASP A 489 -52.22 18.71 58.46
C ASP A 489 -52.27 17.67 59.60
N THR A 490 -53.09 16.62 59.48
CA THR A 490 -53.26 15.58 60.52
C THR A 490 -52.27 14.43 60.36
N TYR A 491 -52.00 13.99 59.13
CA TYR A 491 -51.26 12.76 58.84
C TYR A 491 -49.96 12.99 58.05
N GLY A 492 -49.63 14.25 57.77
CA GLY A 492 -48.45 14.64 57.01
C GLY A 492 -48.61 14.49 55.49
N HIS A 493 -47.79 15.24 54.75
CA HIS A 493 -47.74 15.21 53.28
C HIS A 493 -47.55 13.82 52.65
N PRO A 494 -46.72 12.90 53.20
CA PRO A 494 -46.57 11.56 52.62
C PRO A 494 -47.89 10.78 52.55
N THR A 495 -48.78 10.98 53.53
CA THR A 495 -50.11 10.35 53.56
C THR A 495 -51.03 10.98 52.52
N GLY A 496 -51.01 12.31 52.36
CA GLY A 496 -51.76 12.99 51.29
C GLY A 496 -51.31 12.57 49.90
N ASP A 497 -50.00 12.39 49.69
CA ASP A 497 -49.42 11.87 48.46
C ASP A 497 -49.93 10.46 48.13
N HIS A 498 -50.08 9.60 49.15
CA HIS A 498 -50.66 8.26 48.98
C HIS A 498 -52.14 8.34 48.55
N VAL A 499 -52.93 9.21 49.18
CA VAL A 499 -54.34 9.44 48.83
C VAL A 499 -54.46 9.91 47.37
N LEU A 500 -53.59 10.82 46.93
CA LEU A 500 -53.58 11.30 45.53
C LEU A 500 -53.28 10.17 44.53
N LYS A 501 -52.33 9.29 44.84
CA LYS A 501 -51.99 8.13 44.00
C LYS A 501 -53.15 7.14 43.90
N GLU A 502 -53.77 6.79 45.02
CA GLU A 502 -54.90 5.84 45.02
C GLU A 502 -56.12 6.40 44.29
N LEU A 503 -56.47 7.68 44.52
CA LEU A 503 -57.58 8.29 43.81
C LEU A 503 -57.32 8.33 42.30
N THR A 504 -56.09 8.65 41.89
CA THR A 504 -55.72 8.65 40.47
C THR A 504 -55.86 7.25 39.87
N ALA A 505 -55.38 6.21 40.56
CA ALA A 505 -55.50 4.83 40.10
C ALA A 505 -56.97 4.36 40.03
N LEU A 506 -57.78 4.73 41.03
CA LEU A 506 -59.21 4.44 41.06
C LEU A 506 -59.92 5.07 39.86
N VAL A 507 -59.70 6.36 39.59
CA VAL A 507 -60.34 7.05 38.46
C VAL A 507 -59.86 6.48 37.14
N ALA A 508 -58.55 6.25 36.98
CA ALA A 508 -57.99 5.64 35.77
C ALA A 508 -58.60 4.26 35.46
N GLY A 509 -58.93 3.46 36.49
CA GLY A 509 -59.59 2.17 36.34
C GLY A 509 -61.09 2.22 36.02
N ASN A 510 -61.72 3.41 36.10
CA ASN A 510 -63.16 3.59 35.93
C ASN A 510 -63.54 4.46 34.71
N ILE A 511 -62.56 5.01 33.98
CA ILE A 511 -62.79 5.77 32.75
C ILE A 511 -62.56 4.91 31.50
N ARG A 512 -63.10 5.33 30.35
CA ARG A 512 -62.93 4.60 29.09
C ARG A 512 -61.53 4.82 28.53
N ALA A 513 -61.09 3.92 27.64
CA ALA A 513 -59.80 4.05 26.96
C ALA A 513 -59.67 5.33 26.09
N SER A 514 -60.79 5.92 25.67
CA SER A 514 -60.83 7.19 24.93
C SER A 514 -60.70 8.42 25.82
N ASP A 515 -60.88 8.28 27.13
CA ASP A 515 -60.98 9.40 28.05
C ASP A 515 -59.58 9.81 28.54
N LEU A 516 -59.37 11.11 28.77
CA LEU A 516 -58.10 11.64 29.24
C LEU A 516 -58.18 12.09 30.70
N LEU A 517 -57.42 11.42 31.57
CA LEU A 517 -57.23 11.84 32.96
C LEU A 517 -55.99 12.73 33.08
N ALA A 518 -56.16 13.90 33.71
CA ALA A 518 -55.05 14.81 34.00
C ALA A 518 -55.17 15.43 35.40
N ARG A 519 -54.02 15.65 36.04
CA ARG A 519 -53.91 16.46 37.25
C ARG A 519 -53.71 17.92 36.85
N TRP A 520 -54.76 18.71 37.03
CA TRP A 520 -54.78 20.13 36.65
C TRP A 520 -54.03 21.04 37.64
N GLY A 521 -54.09 20.75 38.94
CA GLY A 521 -53.40 21.53 39.98
C GLY A 521 -51.94 21.13 40.15
N ALA A 522 -51.00 22.08 40.15
CA ALA A 522 -49.57 21.82 40.36
C ALA A 522 -48.84 22.88 41.20
N ARG A 523 -47.89 22.39 42.02
CA ARG A 523 -46.81 23.03 42.80
C ARG A 523 -47.19 23.86 44.03
N ASN A 524 -46.60 23.48 45.15
CA ASN A 524 -46.48 24.18 46.44
C ASN A 524 -46.95 25.65 46.39
N SER A 525 -48.09 25.91 47.02
CA SER A 525 -48.20 27.10 47.88
C SER A 525 -47.49 26.82 49.19
#